data_AF-A0A7L4YYL6-F1
#
_entry.id   AF-A0A7L4YYL6-F1
#
_cell.length_a   1.000
_cell.length_b   1.000
_cell.length_c   1.000
_cell.angle_alpha   90.00
_cell.angle_beta   90.00
_cell.angle_gamma   90.00
#
_symmetry.space_group_name_H-M   'P 1'
#
loop_
_entity.id
_entity.type
_entity.pdbx_description
1 polymer ?
#
loop_
_entity_poly.entity_id
_entity_poly.type
_entity_poly.pdbx_seq_one_letter_code
_entity_poly.pdbx_strand_id
1 'polypeptide(L)'
;MSEWSFTLLVDQPLTAEQADAFDHCDALADGSVSYTLGPERPGDHARVPDASALRELSCDIDAPTLLDAVAQVARDLRLIPGLRAIGVRYDDTVTLEEAAQRCGRELSRWRKEFTGFPAPEPGVGCTEFYSWRKITEWLARVGEDVPETPPDLLVADRALRLADALEGTDVPPGTLRSLGLPAT
;
A
#
# COMPACT_ATOMS: atom_id res chain seq x y z
N MET A 1 1.67 -8.87 -16.85
CA MET A 1 0.86 -7.85 -16.16
C MET A 1 1.84 -7.00 -15.39
N SER A 2 1.41 -5.87 -14.81
CA SER A 2 2.30 -5.08 -13.96
C SER A 2 2.10 -5.55 -12.53
N GLU A 3 3.19 -5.89 -11.86
CA GLU A 3 3.21 -6.17 -10.43
C GLU A 3 3.22 -4.84 -9.67
N TRP A 4 2.38 -4.69 -8.65
CA TRP A 4 2.26 -3.46 -7.87
C TRP A 4 2.56 -3.72 -6.39
N SER A 5 3.61 -3.07 -5.87
CA SER A 5 4.01 -3.17 -4.47
C SER A 5 3.50 -1.99 -3.64
N PHE A 6 2.57 -2.21 -2.72
CA PHE A 6 1.99 -1.17 -1.85
C PHE A 6 1.71 -1.69 -0.44
N THR A 7 1.51 -0.77 0.50
CA THR A 7 1.15 -1.10 1.89
C THR A 7 -0.30 -0.72 2.14
N LEU A 8 -1.12 -1.70 2.49
CA LEU A 8 -2.51 -1.50 2.84
C LEU A 8 -2.67 -1.43 4.36
N LEU A 9 -3.46 -0.46 4.83
CA LEU A 9 -3.75 -0.25 6.24
C LEU A 9 -5.08 -0.92 6.60
N VAL A 10 -5.11 -1.67 7.70
CA VAL A 10 -6.32 -2.34 8.21
C VAL A 10 -6.85 -1.69 9.49
N ASP A 11 -8.15 -1.86 9.74
CA ASP A 11 -8.87 -1.28 10.88
C ASP A 11 -8.35 -1.76 12.24
N GLN A 12 -7.86 -3.00 12.29
CA GLN A 12 -7.32 -3.63 13.49
C GLN A 12 -6.10 -4.50 13.18
N PRO A 13 -5.23 -4.75 14.19
CA PRO A 13 -4.18 -5.75 14.06
C PRO A 13 -4.75 -7.14 13.73
N LEU A 14 -4.05 -7.90 12.90
CA LEU A 14 -4.47 -9.26 12.56
C LEU A 14 -4.41 -10.17 13.80
N THR A 15 -5.49 -10.91 14.03
CA THR A 15 -5.51 -12.00 15.00
C THR A 15 -4.93 -13.28 14.40
N ALA A 16 -4.54 -14.24 15.24
CA ALA A 16 -4.05 -15.54 14.78
C ALA A 16 -5.10 -16.30 13.94
N GLU A 17 -6.39 -16.18 14.27
CA GLU A 17 -7.48 -16.77 13.48
C GLU A 17 -7.65 -16.10 12.12
N GLN A 18 -7.46 -14.78 12.05
CA GLN A 18 -7.53 -14.06 10.78
C GLN A 18 -6.33 -14.39 9.89
N ALA A 19 -5.13 -14.48 10.48
CA ALA A 19 -3.92 -14.95 9.80
C ALA A 19 -4.07 -16.37 9.24
N ASP A 20 -4.63 -17.29 10.02
CA ASP A 20 -4.96 -18.64 9.53
C ASP A 20 -5.98 -18.56 8.37
N ALA A 21 -7.00 -17.70 8.47
CA ALA A 21 -7.95 -17.50 7.38
C ALA A 21 -7.30 -16.90 6.10
N PHE A 22 -6.27 -16.06 6.22
CA PHE A 22 -5.47 -15.59 5.08
C PHE A 22 -4.79 -16.76 4.37
N ASP A 23 -4.12 -17.62 5.13
CA ASP A 23 -3.35 -18.75 4.60
C ASP A 23 -4.25 -19.79 3.92
N HIS A 24 -5.53 -19.83 4.27
CA HIS A 24 -6.53 -20.72 3.66
C HIS A 24 -7.43 -20.01 2.63
N CYS A 25 -7.26 -18.71 2.41
CA CYS A 25 -8.00 -17.98 1.40
C CYS A 25 -7.26 -18.08 0.07
N ASP A 26 -7.83 -18.80 -0.90
CA ASP A 26 -7.21 -18.99 -2.23
C ASP A 26 -6.83 -17.67 -2.93
N ALA A 27 -7.49 -16.55 -2.59
CA ALA A 27 -7.20 -15.23 -3.16
C ALA A 27 -6.01 -14.50 -2.51
N LEU A 28 -5.55 -14.96 -1.34
CA LEU A 28 -4.51 -14.30 -0.53
C LEU A 28 -3.35 -15.24 -0.13
N ALA A 29 -3.54 -16.55 -0.30
CA ALA A 29 -2.57 -17.59 0.05
C ALA A 29 -1.45 -17.80 -0.97
N ASP A 30 -1.40 -16.98 -2.03
CA ASP A 30 -0.39 -17.05 -3.10
C ASP A 30 0.95 -16.39 -2.73
N GLY A 31 1.02 -15.76 -1.54
CA GLY A 31 2.19 -15.03 -1.06
C GLY A 31 2.25 -13.57 -1.52
N SER A 32 1.24 -13.10 -2.25
CA SER A 32 1.12 -11.71 -2.71
C SER A 32 0.79 -10.73 -1.58
N VAL A 33 0.47 -11.22 -0.38
CA VAL A 33 0.22 -10.40 0.80
C VAL A 33 1.03 -10.90 1.99
N SER A 34 1.86 -10.03 2.54
CA SER A 34 2.68 -10.26 3.74
C SER A 34 2.22 -9.36 4.88
N TYR A 35 2.24 -9.88 6.11
CA TYR A 35 1.76 -9.17 7.29
C TYR A 35 2.63 -9.42 8.52
N THR A 36 2.55 -8.50 9.48
CA THR A 36 3.17 -8.69 10.80
C THR A 36 2.11 -9.05 11.83
N LEU A 37 2.14 -10.28 12.33
CA LEU A 37 1.19 -10.72 13.36
C LEU A 37 1.46 -10.00 14.69
N GLY A 38 0.40 -9.50 15.33
CA GLY A 38 0.48 -9.04 16.72
C GLY A 38 0.79 -10.19 17.69
N PRO A 39 1.43 -9.92 18.85
CA PRO A 39 1.66 -10.96 19.85
C PRO A 39 0.34 -11.52 20.39
N GLU A 40 0.27 -12.84 20.59
CA GLU A 40 -0.94 -13.56 21.03
C GLU A 40 -1.52 -13.10 22.37
N ARG A 41 -0.72 -12.38 23.18
CA ARG A 41 -1.14 -11.84 24.48
C ARG A 41 -1.14 -10.32 24.46
N PRO A 42 -2.26 -9.67 24.81
CA PRO A 42 -2.35 -8.21 24.84
C PRO A 42 -1.42 -7.53 25.86
N GLY A 43 -0.84 -8.28 26.81
CA GLY A 43 0.19 -7.78 27.73
C GLY A 43 1.60 -7.68 27.14
N ASP A 44 1.87 -8.33 26.01
CA ASP A 44 3.18 -8.32 25.34
C ASP A 44 3.33 -7.20 24.28
N HIS A 45 2.27 -6.40 24.06
CA HIS A 45 2.32 -5.21 23.20
C HIS A 45 3.38 -4.18 23.62
N ALA A 46 3.86 -4.23 24.87
CA ALA A 46 4.93 -3.36 25.37
C ALA A 46 6.31 -3.64 24.74
N ARG A 47 6.47 -4.73 23.98
CA ARG A 47 7.73 -5.10 23.30
C ARG A 47 7.69 -4.97 21.78
N VAL A 48 6.55 -4.59 21.18
CA VAL A 48 6.47 -4.32 19.75
C VAL A 48 6.75 -2.83 19.54
N PRO A 49 7.85 -2.45 18.86
CA PRO A 49 8.27 -1.05 18.78
C PRO A 49 7.29 -0.16 17.99
N ASP A 50 6.47 -0.72 17.11
CA ASP A 50 5.46 0.02 16.33
C ASP A 50 4.11 -0.71 16.28
N ALA A 51 3.17 -0.28 17.12
CA ALA A 51 1.78 -0.77 17.08
C ALA A 51 1.08 -0.47 15.74
N SER A 52 1.59 0.50 14.97
CA SER A 52 1.12 0.86 13.63
C SER A 52 1.48 -0.21 12.59
N ALA A 53 2.67 -0.81 12.69
CA ALA A 53 3.13 -1.86 11.76
C ALA A 53 2.29 -3.15 11.87
N LEU A 54 1.62 -3.36 13.00
CA LEU A 54 0.70 -4.49 13.18
C LEU A 54 -0.59 -4.35 12.38
N ARG A 55 -0.86 -3.16 11.83
CA ARG A 55 -2.04 -2.85 10.99
C ARG A 55 -1.67 -2.66 9.53
N GLU A 56 -0.48 -3.09 9.14
CA GLU A 56 0.06 -2.91 7.81
C GLU A 56 0.19 -4.26 7.12
N LEU A 57 -0.34 -4.32 5.90
CA LEU A 57 -0.21 -5.44 4.98
C LEU A 57 0.64 -4.97 3.81
N SER A 58 1.79 -5.61 3.60
CA SER A 58 2.57 -5.41 2.38
C SER A 58 1.98 -6.27 1.28
N CYS A 59 1.64 -5.66 0.14
CA CYS A 59 0.98 -6.32 -0.96
C CYS A 59 1.80 -6.17 -2.23
N ASP A 60 2.00 -7.26 -2.95
CA ASP A 60 2.71 -7.37 -4.22
C ASP A 60 1.78 -8.07 -5.22
N ILE A 61 1.00 -7.28 -5.98
CA ILE A 61 -0.17 -7.78 -6.72
C ILE A 61 -0.06 -7.50 -8.21
N ASP A 62 -0.25 -8.54 -9.02
CA ASP A 62 -0.38 -8.41 -10.47
C ASP A 62 -1.74 -7.81 -10.88
N ALA A 63 -1.73 -6.60 -11.45
CA ALA A 63 -2.94 -5.96 -11.94
C ALA A 63 -2.69 -5.00 -13.13
N PRO A 64 -3.73 -4.67 -13.92
CA PRO A 64 -3.62 -3.68 -14.99
C PRO A 64 -3.27 -2.28 -14.48
N THR A 65 -3.79 -1.90 -13.31
CA THR A 65 -3.56 -0.60 -12.68
C THR A 65 -3.38 -0.74 -11.17
N LEU A 66 -2.75 0.26 -10.54
CA LEU A 66 -2.63 0.31 -9.08
C LEU A 66 -4.01 0.32 -8.40
N LEU A 67 -4.96 1.06 -8.95
CA LEU A 67 -6.33 1.11 -8.44
C LEU A 67 -6.99 -0.26 -8.47
N ASP A 68 -6.80 -1.03 -9.55
CA ASP A 68 -7.30 -2.40 -9.65
C ASP A 68 -6.62 -3.32 -8.62
N ALA A 69 -5.31 -3.18 -8.42
CA ALA A 69 -4.55 -3.94 -7.43
C ALA A 69 -5.08 -3.69 -6.00
N VAL A 70 -5.22 -2.41 -5.62
CA VAL A 70 -5.74 -2.03 -4.30
C VAL A 70 -7.20 -2.47 -4.14
N ALA A 71 -8.03 -2.29 -5.17
CA ALA A 71 -9.43 -2.71 -5.12
C ALA A 71 -9.57 -4.24 -5.01
N GLN A 72 -8.69 -5.01 -5.64
CA GLN A 72 -8.67 -6.47 -5.54
C GLN A 72 -8.39 -6.89 -4.09
N VAL A 73 -7.27 -6.45 -3.51
CA VAL A 73 -6.93 -6.80 -2.11
C VAL A 73 -7.99 -6.30 -1.15
N ALA A 74 -8.50 -5.07 -1.32
CA ALA A 74 -9.55 -4.53 -0.45
C ALA A 74 -10.86 -5.33 -0.52
N ARG A 75 -11.16 -6.00 -1.65
CA ARG A 75 -12.29 -6.94 -1.77
C ARG A 75 -11.98 -8.26 -1.09
N ASP A 76 -10.80 -8.80 -1.31
CA ASP A 76 -10.41 -10.11 -0.76
C ASP A 76 -10.31 -10.06 0.77
N LEU A 77 -9.86 -8.95 1.34
CA LEU A 77 -9.86 -8.71 2.78
C LEU A 77 -11.26 -8.77 3.40
N ARG A 78 -12.31 -8.38 2.65
CA ARG A 78 -13.70 -8.47 3.15
C ARG A 78 -14.22 -9.90 3.23
N LEU A 79 -13.53 -10.87 2.63
CA LEU A 79 -13.84 -12.28 2.80
C LEU A 79 -13.47 -12.77 4.21
N ILE A 80 -12.56 -12.06 4.88
CA ILE A 80 -12.12 -12.36 6.24
C ILE A 80 -13.01 -11.56 7.21
N PRO A 81 -13.80 -12.23 8.07
CA PRO A 81 -14.70 -11.54 8.99
C PRO A 81 -13.95 -10.59 9.93
N GLY A 82 -14.46 -9.36 10.03
CA GLY A 82 -13.94 -8.35 10.96
C GLY A 82 -12.62 -7.70 10.54
N LEU A 83 -12.17 -7.89 9.30
CA LEU A 83 -11.00 -7.21 8.76
C LEU A 83 -11.37 -6.33 7.57
N ARG A 84 -10.90 -5.08 7.56
CA ARG A 84 -11.19 -4.14 6.47
C ARG A 84 -10.00 -3.27 6.14
N ALA A 85 -9.86 -2.95 4.86
CA ALA A 85 -8.94 -1.94 4.36
C ALA A 85 -9.44 -0.53 4.67
N ILE A 86 -8.65 0.26 5.41
CA ILE A 86 -8.99 1.64 5.81
C ILE A 86 -8.10 2.69 5.14
N GLY A 87 -7.05 2.28 4.43
CA GLY A 87 -6.15 3.19 3.75
C GLY A 87 -5.09 2.44 2.95
N VAL A 88 -4.34 3.17 2.14
CA VAL A 88 -3.21 2.62 1.39
C VAL A 88 -2.09 3.64 1.30
N ARG A 89 -0.86 3.17 1.39
CA ARG A 89 0.35 3.99 1.27
C ARG A 89 1.39 3.26 0.43
N TYR A 90 2.32 4.02 -0.10
CA TYR A 90 3.57 3.47 -0.58
C TYR A 90 4.61 3.55 0.54
N ASP A 91 5.49 2.56 0.59
CA ASP A 91 6.71 2.70 1.38
C ASP A 91 7.71 3.64 0.66
N ASP A 92 8.56 4.29 1.45
CA ASP A 92 9.66 5.10 0.92
C ASP A 92 10.74 4.20 0.32
N THR A 93 10.88 2.98 0.81
CA THR A 93 11.86 2.02 0.30
C THR A 93 11.32 1.41 -0.99
N VAL A 94 12.06 1.58 -2.09
CA VAL A 94 11.68 1.06 -3.41
C VAL A 94 12.83 0.40 -4.13
N THR A 95 12.53 -0.59 -4.96
CA THR A 95 13.46 -1.05 -6.00
C THR A 95 13.49 -0.07 -7.17
N LEU A 96 14.51 -0.18 -8.05
CA LEU A 96 14.59 0.67 -9.24
C LEU A 96 13.43 0.41 -10.22
N GLU A 97 12.93 -0.82 -10.27
CA GLU A 97 11.80 -1.23 -11.09
C GLU A 97 10.50 -0.60 -10.58
N GLU A 98 10.22 -0.70 -9.28
CA GLU A 98 9.09 -0.01 -8.65
C GLU A 98 9.16 1.51 -8.84
N ALA A 99 10.35 2.10 -8.66
CA ALA A 99 10.54 3.53 -8.90
C ALA A 99 10.25 3.91 -10.36
N ALA A 100 10.66 3.08 -11.32
CA ALA A 100 10.37 3.29 -12.74
C ALA A 100 8.88 3.20 -13.03
N GLN A 101 8.19 2.25 -12.40
CA GLN A 101 6.75 2.09 -12.48
C GLN A 101 6.01 3.29 -11.90
N ARG A 102 6.41 3.80 -10.72
CA ARG A 102 5.84 5.00 -10.10
C ARG A 102 6.04 6.26 -10.97
N CYS A 103 7.17 6.34 -11.68
CA CYS A 103 7.44 7.40 -12.65
C CYS A 103 6.72 7.22 -14.00
N GLY A 104 6.16 6.04 -14.28
CA GLY A 104 5.68 5.66 -15.61
C GLY A 104 6.77 5.68 -16.70
N ARG A 105 8.05 5.56 -16.31
CA ARG A 105 9.22 5.75 -17.20
C ARG A 105 10.41 4.90 -16.74
N GLU A 106 11.24 4.46 -17.69
CA GLU A 106 12.43 3.64 -17.41
C GLU A 106 13.57 4.45 -16.76
N LEU A 107 13.69 4.38 -15.43
CA LEU A 107 14.74 5.07 -14.66
C LEU A 107 16.14 4.45 -14.82
N SER A 108 16.23 3.20 -15.29
CA SER A 108 17.48 2.47 -15.52
C SER A 108 18.42 3.19 -16.51
N ARG A 109 17.84 3.89 -17.49
CA ARG A 109 18.58 4.74 -18.43
C ARG A 109 19.13 5.99 -17.74
N TRP A 110 18.37 6.59 -16.84
CA TRP A 110 18.72 7.83 -16.15
C TRP A 110 19.87 7.64 -15.16
N ARG A 111 19.90 6.48 -14.46
CA ARG A 111 21.03 6.08 -13.61
C ARG A 111 22.37 6.06 -14.38
N LYS A 112 22.33 5.69 -15.68
CA LYS A 112 23.53 5.62 -16.54
C LYS A 112 23.87 6.95 -17.19
N GLU A 113 22.87 7.75 -17.54
CA GLU A 113 23.03 8.97 -18.33
C GLU A 113 23.29 10.22 -17.48
N PHE A 114 22.76 10.28 -16.24
CA PHE A 114 22.87 11.46 -15.40
C PHE A 114 23.73 11.24 -14.16
N THR A 115 24.70 12.14 -13.98
CA THR A 115 25.53 12.17 -12.77
C THR A 115 24.71 12.67 -11.57
N GLY A 116 24.86 12.02 -10.42
CA GLY A 116 24.20 12.44 -9.17
C GLY A 116 22.85 11.77 -8.86
N PHE A 117 22.47 10.70 -9.57
CA PHE A 117 21.35 9.84 -9.17
C PHE A 117 21.56 9.30 -7.73
N PRO A 118 20.51 9.20 -6.90
CA PRO A 118 20.64 8.74 -5.52
C PRO A 118 21.35 7.39 -5.40
N ALA A 119 22.26 7.27 -4.43
CA ALA A 119 22.85 6.00 -4.08
C ALA A 119 21.81 5.09 -3.40
N PRO A 120 21.89 3.76 -3.58
CA PRO A 120 21.03 2.84 -2.86
C PRO A 120 21.23 2.95 -1.34
N GLU A 121 20.17 2.70 -0.59
CA GLU A 121 20.24 2.57 0.86
C GLU A 121 21.08 1.34 1.23
N PRO A 122 21.84 1.40 2.34
CA PRO A 122 22.62 0.27 2.80
C PRO A 122 21.69 -0.89 3.23
N GLY A 123 21.52 -1.87 2.35
CA GLY A 123 20.67 -3.05 2.58
C GLY A 123 21.47 -4.34 2.78
N VAL A 124 20.78 -5.37 3.29
CA VAL A 124 21.32 -6.74 3.41
C VAL A 124 20.86 -7.55 2.20
N GLY A 125 21.77 -7.89 1.28
CA GLY A 125 21.49 -8.74 0.12
C GLY A 125 22.05 -8.20 -1.20
N CYS A 126 21.64 -8.83 -2.31
CA CYS A 126 22.03 -8.43 -3.67
C CYS A 126 21.05 -7.42 -4.30
N THR A 127 19.87 -7.23 -3.71
CA THR A 127 18.85 -6.29 -4.21
C THR A 127 19.15 -4.89 -3.68
N GLU A 128 19.30 -3.93 -4.60
CA GLU A 128 19.51 -2.52 -4.27
C GLU A 128 18.15 -1.85 -4.02
N PHE A 129 17.97 -1.34 -2.80
CA PHE A 129 16.82 -0.52 -2.43
C PHE A 129 17.19 0.97 -2.42
N TYR A 130 16.24 1.82 -2.75
CA TYR A 130 16.41 3.27 -2.85
C TYR A 130 15.31 3.96 -2.04
N SER A 131 15.60 5.14 -1.49
CA SER A 131 14.57 6.03 -0.94
C SER A 131 13.86 6.76 -2.07
N TRP A 132 12.55 6.56 -2.19
CA TRP A 132 11.67 7.21 -3.15
C TRP A 132 11.74 8.73 -2.99
N ARG A 133 11.76 9.24 -1.76
CA ARG A 133 11.95 10.65 -1.47
C ARG A 133 13.25 11.21 -2.04
N LYS A 134 14.37 10.47 -1.94
CA LYS A 134 15.63 10.91 -2.58
C LYS A 134 15.54 10.91 -4.10
N ILE A 135 14.80 9.97 -4.68
CA ILE A 135 14.55 9.90 -6.13
C ILE A 135 13.70 11.08 -6.59
N THR A 136 12.59 11.40 -5.92
CA THR A 136 11.70 12.52 -6.29
C THR A 136 12.40 13.87 -6.10
N GLU A 137 13.15 14.06 -5.02
CA GLU A 137 14.00 15.25 -4.82
C GLU A 137 15.05 15.42 -5.93
N TRP A 138 15.59 14.32 -6.45
CA TRP A 138 16.52 14.35 -7.57
C TRP A 138 15.80 14.66 -8.89
N LEU A 139 14.65 14.03 -9.16
CA LEU A 139 13.82 14.29 -10.34
C LEU A 139 13.40 15.77 -10.42
N ALA A 140 12.96 16.34 -9.30
CA ALA A 140 12.63 17.76 -9.20
C ALA A 140 13.83 18.66 -9.55
N ARG A 141 15.04 18.30 -9.12
CA ARG A 141 16.27 19.05 -9.44
C ARG A 141 16.65 19.01 -10.92
N VAL A 142 16.36 17.91 -11.62
CA VAL A 142 16.62 17.79 -13.06
C VAL A 142 15.46 18.34 -13.91
N GLY A 143 14.43 18.91 -13.28
CA GLY A 143 13.31 19.57 -13.95
C GLY A 143 12.14 18.64 -14.31
N GLU A 144 12.12 17.42 -13.78
CA GLU A 144 11.00 16.50 -13.90
C GLU A 144 10.06 16.65 -12.71
N ASP A 145 8.78 16.95 -12.97
CA ASP A 145 7.75 17.05 -11.95
C ASP A 145 7.03 15.70 -11.82
N VAL A 146 7.57 14.84 -10.96
CA VAL A 146 6.93 13.57 -10.60
C VAL A 146 6.29 13.75 -9.22
N PRO A 147 4.96 13.56 -9.10
CA PRO A 147 4.29 13.72 -7.82
C PRO A 147 4.82 12.69 -6.83
N GLU A 148 5.13 13.14 -5.61
CA GLU A 148 5.62 12.27 -4.53
C GLU A 148 4.66 11.11 -4.26
N THR A 149 3.36 11.37 -4.37
CA THR A 149 2.30 10.36 -4.30
C THR A 149 1.55 10.28 -5.63
N PRO A 150 1.50 9.12 -6.29
CA PRO A 150 0.75 8.96 -7.53
C PRO A 150 -0.75 9.25 -7.33
N PRO A 151 -1.43 9.89 -8.30
CA PRO A 151 -2.85 10.23 -8.19
C PRO A 151 -3.74 9.02 -7.88
N ASP A 152 -3.44 7.87 -8.47
CA ASP A 152 -4.16 6.61 -8.27
C ASP A 152 -4.12 6.16 -6.81
N LEU A 153 -2.96 6.30 -6.15
CA LEU A 153 -2.82 5.97 -4.73
C LEU A 153 -3.65 6.93 -3.85
N LEU A 154 -3.63 8.24 -4.18
CA LEU A 154 -4.43 9.23 -3.45
C LEU A 154 -5.94 8.96 -3.60
N VAL A 155 -6.39 8.56 -4.78
CA VAL A 155 -7.78 8.17 -5.02
C VAL A 155 -8.13 6.92 -4.22
N ALA A 156 -7.28 5.90 -4.25
CA ALA A 156 -7.47 4.66 -3.51
C ALA A 156 -7.54 4.90 -1.99
N ASP A 157 -6.59 5.64 -1.42
CA ASP A 157 -6.55 5.94 0.02
C ASP A 157 -7.79 6.72 0.47
N ARG A 158 -8.18 7.76 -0.29
CA ARG A 158 -9.39 8.53 0.00
C ARG A 158 -10.65 7.69 -0.09
N ALA A 159 -10.74 6.80 -1.08
CA ALA A 159 -11.89 5.92 -1.24
C ALA A 159 -12.02 4.93 -0.07
N LEU A 160 -10.90 4.34 0.37
CA LEU A 160 -10.87 3.43 1.52
C LEU A 160 -11.25 4.15 2.82
N ARG A 161 -10.67 5.32 3.08
CA ARG A 161 -10.99 6.13 4.27
C ARG A 161 -12.45 6.58 4.29
N LEU A 162 -12.99 6.95 3.13
CA LEU A 162 -14.40 7.31 3.02
C LEU A 162 -15.29 6.11 3.29
N ALA A 163 -14.97 4.94 2.72
CA ALA A 163 -15.71 3.71 2.98
C ALA A 163 -15.70 3.35 4.47
N ASP A 164 -14.56 3.45 5.14
CA ASP A 164 -14.43 3.26 6.59
C ASP A 164 -15.26 4.28 7.39
N ALA A 165 -15.22 5.57 7.03
CA ALA A 165 -16.00 6.60 7.73
C ALA A 165 -17.52 6.45 7.55
N LEU A 166 -17.98 5.90 6.42
CA LEU A 166 -19.39 5.62 6.18
C LEU A 166 -19.87 4.38 6.92
N GLU A 167 -18.96 3.46 7.27
CA GLU A 167 -19.29 2.25 7.98
C GLU A 167 -19.86 2.55 9.38
N GLY A 168 -21.06 2.05 9.66
CA GLY A 168 -21.74 2.30 10.93
C GLY A 168 -22.33 3.71 11.08
N THR A 169 -22.18 4.58 10.08
CA THR A 169 -22.81 5.90 10.05
C THR A 169 -24.12 5.84 9.25
N ASP A 170 -25.24 6.18 9.89
CA ASP A 170 -26.53 6.32 9.20
C ASP A 170 -26.57 7.63 8.41
N VAL A 171 -25.98 7.61 7.21
CA VAL A 171 -26.00 8.76 6.29
C VAL A 171 -27.19 8.64 5.34
N PRO A 172 -28.12 9.61 5.33
CA PRO A 172 -29.24 9.58 4.40
C PRO A 172 -28.76 9.52 2.95
N PRO A 173 -29.41 8.72 2.08
CA PRO A 173 -29.01 8.58 0.68
C PRO A 173 -29.09 9.90 -0.11
N GLY A 174 -29.91 10.85 0.33
CA GLY A 174 -29.95 12.21 -0.22
C GLY A 174 -28.65 12.98 0.04
N THR A 175 -28.07 12.84 1.24
CA THR A 175 -26.80 13.46 1.62
C THR A 175 -25.64 12.90 0.80
N LEU A 176 -25.57 11.57 0.64
CA LEU A 176 -24.54 10.93 -0.19
C LEU A 176 -24.58 11.44 -1.63
N ARG A 177 -25.77 11.54 -2.23
CA ARG A 177 -25.95 12.09 -3.57
C ARG A 177 -25.55 13.56 -3.67
N SER A 178 -25.88 14.38 -2.67
CA SER A 178 -25.47 15.79 -2.62
C SER A 178 -23.95 15.96 -2.51
N LEU A 179 -23.25 14.97 -1.95
CA LEU A 179 -21.79 14.90 -1.91
C LEU A 179 -21.18 14.28 -3.19
N GLY A 180 -22.00 13.93 -4.17
CA GLY A 180 -21.55 13.31 -5.43
C GLY A 180 -21.21 11.82 -5.32
N LEU A 181 -21.58 11.18 -4.22
CA LEU A 181 -21.35 9.74 -3.99
C LEU A 181 -22.54 8.91 -4.48
N PRO A 182 -22.30 7.67 -4.96
CA PRO A 182 -23.38 6.75 -5.27
C PRO A 182 -24.13 6.41 -3.97
N ALA A 183 -25.46 6.60 -3.98
CA ALA A 183 -26.32 6.07 -2.94
C ALA A 183 -26.72 4.65 -3.36
N THR A 184 -26.10 3.64 -2.75
CA THR A 184 -26.57 2.25 -2.81
C THR A 184 -27.91 2.09 -2.11
#